data_AF-G0EQC4-F1
#
_entry.id   AF-G0EQC4-F1
#
_cell.length_a   1.000
_cell.length_b   1.000
_cell.length_c   1.000
_cell.angle_alpha   90.00
_cell.angle_beta   90.00
_cell.angle_gamma   90.00
#
_symmetry.space_group_name_H-M   'P 1'
#
loop_
_entity.id
_entity.type
_entity.pdbx_description
1 polymer ?
#
loop_
_entity_poly.entity_id
_entity_poly.type
_entity_poly.pdbx_seq_one_letter_code
_entity_poly.pdbx_strand_id
1 'polypeptide(L)'
;MNKFRIDVIVFFIIKLLEVKMNKKVKYIIFIISVLIFILGCKNNATNPSTFEELGKYRGTWVADNVYMLDLSNDQFLQSGNGMTIKINSDTDTVIDNIVPISIRHLPDTVDSYYLYISTDDVPPQYLSKITAEGGQVNGAYYKLEFTSHNSLKIYMILQCRAGLNPFNLVIQKADLRSN
;
A
#
# COMPACT_ATOMS: atom_id res chain seq x y z
N MET A 1 -5.34 21.25 5.50
CA MET A 1 -6.43 21.14 4.51
C MET A 1 -7.75 21.38 5.22
N ASN A 2 -8.54 22.37 4.80
CA ASN A 2 -9.89 22.60 5.33
C ASN A 2 -10.78 21.43 4.90
N LYS A 3 -11.13 20.53 5.83
CA LYS A 3 -12.13 19.48 5.58
C LYS A 3 -13.46 20.17 5.23
N PHE A 4 -13.92 19.95 4.01
CA PHE A 4 -15.23 20.40 3.56
C PHE A 4 -16.29 19.65 4.38
N ARG A 5 -16.87 20.33 5.38
CA ARG A 5 -17.78 19.74 6.36
C ARG A 5 -19.21 19.69 5.81
N ILE A 6 -19.55 18.56 5.19
CA ILE A 6 -20.88 18.27 4.62
C ILE A 6 -21.99 18.47 5.66
N ASP A 7 -21.70 18.15 6.92
CA ASP A 7 -22.61 18.32 8.05
C ASP A 7 -23.03 19.79 8.28
N VAL A 8 -22.17 20.76 7.98
CA VAL A 8 -22.49 22.19 8.10
C VAL A 8 -23.48 22.64 7.01
N ILE A 9 -23.36 22.12 5.78
CA ILE A 9 -24.23 22.47 4.65
C ILE A 9 -25.62 21.84 4.85
N VAL A 10 -25.68 20.58 5.25
CA VAL A 10 -26.95 19.89 5.55
C VAL A 10 -27.69 20.59 6.68
N PHE A 11 -26.97 20.99 7.74
CA PHE A 11 -27.54 21.80 8.82
C PHE A 11 -28.12 23.12 8.32
N PHE A 12 -27.42 23.82 7.41
CA PHE A 12 -27.87 25.09 6.85
C PHE A 12 -29.14 24.93 6.01
N ILE A 13 -29.24 23.87 5.19
CA ILE A 13 -30.43 23.56 4.39
C ILE A 13 -31.64 23.26 5.28
N ILE A 14 -31.46 22.46 6.34
CA ILE A 14 -32.52 22.14 7.31
C ILE A 14 -33.02 23.42 7.98
N LYS A 15 -32.10 24.29 8.44
CA LYS A 15 -32.45 25.56 9.08
C LYS A 15 -33.16 26.52 8.14
N LEU A 16 -32.80 26.55 6.85
CA LEU A 16 -33.48 27.37 5.83
C LEU A 16 -34.93 26.92 5.55
N LEU A 17 -35.21 25.61 5.66
CA LEU A 17 -36.57 25.09 5.48
C LEU A 17 -37.52 25.53 6.62
N GLU A 18 -37.00 25.70 7.84
CA GLU A 18 -37.74 26.12 9.04
C GLU A 18 -38.18 27.60 8.99
N VAL A 19 -37.50 28.46 8.23
CA VAL A 19 -37.82 29.90 8.16
C VAL A 19 -39.15 30.13 7.42
N LYS A 20 -40.07 30.92 7.97
CA LYS A 20 -41.29 31.33 7.26
C LYS A 20 -40.96 32.33 6.14
N MET A 21 -40.70 31.81 4.94
CA MET A 21 -40.44 32.58 3.72
C MET A 21 -41.43 32.23 2.60
N ASN A 22 -41.56 33.14 1.64
CA ASN A 22 -42.34 32.94 0.42
C ASN A 22 -41.88 31.66 -0.31
N LYS A 23 -42.84 30.81 -0.72
CA LYS A 23 -42.59 29.53 -1.39
C LYS A 23 -41.66 29.66 -2.60
N LYS A 24 -41.79 30.73 -3.40
CA LYS A 24 -40.94 30.95 -4.59
C LYS A 24 -39.48 31.21 -4.21
N VAL A 25 -39.25 31.98 -3.15
CA VAL A 25 -37.90 32.30 -2.66
C VAL A 25 -37.24 31.07 -2.02
N LYS A 26 -38.01 30.29 -1.25
CA LYS A 26 -37.52 29.01 -0.69
C LYS A 26 -37.03 28.06 -1.78
N TYR A 27 -37.75 27.98 -2.90
CA TYR A 27 -37.40 27.09 -4.01
C TYR A 27 -36.10 27.52 -4.70
N ILE A 28 -35.91 28.83 -4.92
CA ILE A 28 -34.68 29.38 -5.50
C ILE A 28 -33.48 29.08 -4.61
N ILE A 29 -33.60 29.32 -3.29
CA ILE A 29 -32.51 29.06 -2.33
C ILE A 29 -32.19 27.56 -2.26
N PHE A 30 -33.20 26.69 -2.27
CA PHE A 30 -33.01 25.25 -2.31
C PHE A 30 -32.23 24.81 -3.56
N ILE A 31 -32.62 25.29 -4.75
CA ILE A 31 -31.92 24.99 -6.00
C ILE A 31 -30.46 25.46 -5.94
N ILE A 32 -30.20 26.69 -5.47
CA ILE A 32 -28.83 27.20 -5.33
C ILE A 32 -28.02 26.36 -4.33
N SER A 33 -28.63 25.95 -3.22
CA SER A 33 -27.96 25.12 -2.21
C SER A 33 -27.62 23.72 -2.75
N VAL A 34 -28.53 23.12 -3.53
CA VAL A 34 -28.30 21.85 -4.23
C VAL A 34 -27.24 22.02 -5.32
N LEU A 35 -27.21 23.13 -6.06
CA LEU A 35 -26.19 23.40 -7.06
C LEU A 35 -24.80 23.57 -6.41
N ILE A 36 -24.70 24.28 -5.29
CA ILE A 36 -23.46 24.39 -4.50
C ILE A 36 -23.06 23.02 -3.94
N PHE A 37 -24.03 22.21 -3.49
CA PHE A 37 -23.76 20.84 -3.06
C PHE A 37 -23.23 19.97 -4.21
N ILE A 38 -23.84 20.03 -5.39
CA ILE A 38 -23.37 19.30 -6.58
C ILE A 38 -22.01 19.82 -7.03
N LEU A 39 -21.73 21.12 -7.01
CA LEU A 39 -20.41 21.70 -7.34
C LEU A 39 -19.35 21.34 -6.29
N GLY A 40 -19.68 21.36 -5.01
CA GLY A 40 -18.81 20.90 -3.92
C GLY A 40 -18.56 19.39 -4.00
N CYS A 41 -19.58 18.60 -4.33
CA CYS A 41 -19.47 17.19 -4.64
C CYS A 41 -18.68 16.96 -5.93
N LYS A 42 -18.79 17.80 -6.96
CA LYS A 42 -18.02 17.70 -8.21
C LYS A 42 -16.57 18.12 -8.03
N ASN A 43 -16.25 19.01 -7.07
CA ASN A 43 -14.88 19.31 -6.65
C ASN A 43 -14.31 18.22 -5.70
N ASN A 44 -15.16 17.45 -5.02
CA ASN A 44 -14.77 16.24 -4.28
C ASN A 44 -14.82 14.95 -5.14
N ALA A 45 -15.49 14.98 -6.30
CA ALA A 45 -15.68 13.85 -7.23
C ALA A 45 -14.96 14.05 -8.57
N THR A 46 -14.35 15.22 -8.82
CA THR A 46 -13.09 15.26 -9.54
C THR A 46 -12.11 14.56 -8.64
N ASN A 47 -11.96 13.24 -8.85
CA ASN A 47 -10.80 12.47 -8.43
C ASN A 47 -9.60 13.41 -8.37
N PRO A 48 -9.07 13.78 -7.18
CA PRO A 48 -7.65 13.59 -7.09
C PRO A 48 -7.49 12.10 -7.37
N SER A 49 -6.65 11.75 -8.30
CA SER A 49 -5.96 10.48 -8.27
C SER A 49 -5.62 10.13 -6.81
N THR A 50 -6.49 9.38 -6.13
CA THR A 50 -6.14 8.65 -4.92
C THR A 50 -5.32 7.46 -5.41
N PHE A 51 -4.18 7.73 -6.03
CA PHE A 51 -3.10 6.81 -5.81
C PHE A 51 -2.79 6.97 -4.32
N GLU A 52 -3.08 5.94 -3.54
CA GLU A 52 -2.43 5.79 -2.24
C GLU A 52 -0.97 5.46 -2.57
N GLU A 53 -0.22 6.51 -2.87
CA GLU A 53 1.13 6.47 -3.44
C GLU A 53 2.14 6.00 -2.38
N LEU A 54 2.96 5.03 -2.76
CA LEU A 54 4.13 4.62 -1.96
C LEU A 54 5.08 5.81 -1.72
N GLY A 55 5.11 6.77 -2.65
CA GLY A 55 5.91 7.99 -2.60
C GLY A 55 5.66 8.88 -1.38
N LYS A 56 4.52 8.74 -0.69
CA LYS A 56 4.28 9.43 0.61
C LYS A 56 5.25 8.98 1.70
N TYR A 57 5.85 7.79 1.55
CA TYR A 57 6.85 7.20 2.44
C TYR A 57 8.29 7.39 1.95
N ARG A 58 8.52 8.40 1.11
CA ARG A 58 9.86 8.72 0.59
C ARG A 58 10.91 8.80 1.71
N GLY A 59 12.09 8.27 1.43
CA GLY A 59 13.18 8.22 2.40
C GLY A 59 13.98 6.93 2.29
N THR A 60 14.95 6.81 3.19
CA THR A 60 15.73 5.58 3.36
C THR A 60 15.27 4.87 4.62
N TRP A 61 14.85 3.63 4.46
CA TRP A 61 14.39 2.75 5.51
C TRP A 61 15.47 1.71 5.76
N VAL A 62 15.79 1.46 7.03
CA VAL A 62 16.85 0.54 7.42
C VAL A 62 16.39 -0.41 8.51
N ALA A 63 16.88 -1.65 8.43
CA ALA A 63 16.84 -2.62 9.51
C ALA A 63 18.23 -3.19 9.72
N ASP A 64 18.72 -3.18 10.97
CA ASP A 64 20.01 -3.77 11.32
C ASP A 64 19.98 -5.30 11.24
N ASN A 65 18.79 -5.88 11.38
CA ASN A 65 18.59 -7.33 11.45
C ASN A 65 17.50 -7.76 10.48
N VAL A 66 17.78 -8.85 9.77
CA VAL A 66 16.85 -9.48 8.84
C VAL A 66 16.73 -10.94 9.21
N TYR A 67 15.52 -11.49 9.19
CA TYR A 67 15.34 -12.92 9.37
C TYR A 67 15.14 -13.60 8.02
N MET A 68 15.88 -14.68 7.80
CA MET A 68 15.78 -15.52 6.61
C MET A 68 15.24 -16.89 6.97
N LEU A 69 14.34 -17.43 6.16
CA LEU A 69 13.87 -18.80 6.33
C LEU A 69 15.01 -19.77 6.00
N ASP A 70 15.33 -20.67 6.92
CA ASP A 70 16.17 -21.84 6.67
C ASP A 70 15.27 -23.02 6.33
N LEU A 71 15.20 -23.34 5.04
CA LEU A 71 14.41 -24.46 4.53
C LEU A 71 14.94 -25.84 4.96
N SER A 72 16.11 -25.95 5.59
CA SER A 72 16.64 -27.24 6.07
C SER A 72 16.10 -27.61 7.43
N ASN A 73 15.87 -26.60 8.27
CA ASN A 73 15.41 -26.75 9.63
C ASN A 73 14.01 -26.15 9.86
N ASP A 74 13.38 -25.64 8.79
CA ASP A 74 12.08 -24.97 8.80
C ASP A 74 11.95 -23.90 9.89
N GLN A 75 12.98 -23.07 10.02
CA GLN A 75 13.04 -22.01 11.04
C GLN A 75 13.57 -20.69 10.48
N PHE A 76 13.15 -19.58 11.08
CA PHE A 76 13.71 -18.28 10.76
C PHE A 76 15.01 -18.06 11.54
N LEU A 77 16.09 -17.82 10.80
CA LEU A 77 17.39 -17.46 11.36
C LEU A 77 17.66 -15.98 11.16
N GLN A 78 18.20 -15.33 12.17
CA GLN A 78 18.65 -13.94 12.07
C GLN A 78 19.93 -13.88 11.23
N SER A 79 19.89 -13.12 10.15
CA SER A 79 21.03 -12.73 9.33
C SER A 79 21.71 -11.52 9.98
N GLY A 80 23.05 -11.53 10.01
CA GLY A 80 23.85 -10.38 10.43
C GLY A 80 23.91 -9.26 9.39
N ASN A 81 23.34 -9.47 8.21
CA ASN A 81 23.23 -8.44 7.18
C ASN A 81 21.92 -7.67 7.37
N GLY A 82 22.02 -6.35 7.45
CA GLY A 82 20.86 -5.46 7.45
C GLY A 82 20.16 -5.39 6.10
N MET A 83 19.00 -4.75 6.08
CA MET A 83 18.23 -4.45 4.86
C MET A 83 18.03 -2.95 4.73
N THR A 84 18.11 -2.45 3.49
CA THR A 84 17.83 -1.07 3.14
C THR A 84 16.78 -0.98 2.03
N ILE A 85 15.81 -0.09 2.22
CA ILE A 85 14.87 0.30 1.18
C ILE A 85 14.99 1.80 0.95
N LYS A 86 15.15 2.20 -0.31
CA LYS A 86 15.12 3.61 -0.72
C LYS A 86 13.85 3.84 -1.54
N ILE A 87 13.00 4.75 -1.08
CA ILE A 87 11.78 5.17 -1.77
C ILE A 87 12.01 6.62 -2.21
N ASN A 88 12.26 6.84 -3.50
CA ASN A 88 12.42 8.18 -4.07
C ASN A 88 11.09 8.70 -4.65
N SER A 89 10.34 7.79 -5.28
CA SER A 89 8.99 8.04 -5.83
C SER A 89 8.20 6.72 -5.93
N ASP A 90 6.97 6.77 -6.44
CA ASP A 90 6.14 5.58 -6.69
C ASP A 90 6.71 4.61 -7.72
N THR A 91 7.65 5.04 -8.54
CA THR A 91 8.26 4.22 -9.59
C THR A 91 9.76 4.03 -9.40
N ASP A 92 10.36 4.77 -8.46
CA ASP A 92 11.77 4.70 -8.11
C ASP A 92 11.89 4.26 -6.65
N THR A 93 11.83 2.95 -6.47
CA THR A 93 12.06 2.27 -5.20
C THR A 93 13.14 1.21 -5.39
N VAL A 94 14.03 1.05 -4.42
CA VAL A 94 15.14 0.08 -4.48
C VAL A 94 15.24 -0.65 -3.13
N ILE A 95 15.34 -1.98 -3.15
CA ILE A 95 15.43 -2.85 -1.96
C ILE A 95 16.74 -3.63 -2.06
N ASP A 96 17.74 -3.38 -1.21
CA ASP A 96 19.04 -4.07 -1.23
C ASP A 96 19.69 -4.15 -2.64
N ASN A 97 19.53 -3.07 -3.43
CA ASN A 97 19.93 -2.94 -4.85
C ASN A 97 19.05 -3.66 -5.88
N ILE A 98 17.94 -4.26 -5.47
CA ILE A 98 16.91 -4.84 -6.33
C ILE A 98 15.90 -3.75 -6.68
N VAL A 99 15.62 -3.61 -7.98
CA VAL A 99 14.62 -2.66 -8.49
C VAL A 99 13.32 -3.42 -8.77
N PRO A 100 12.20 -3.07 -8.11
CA PRO A 100 10.90 -3.66 -8.42
C PRO A 100 10.49 -3.37 -9.87
N ILE A 101 9.95 -4.39 -10.53
CA ILE A 101 9.40 -4.33 -11.90
C ILE A 101 7.99 -3.71 -11.88
N SER A 102 7.23 -3.92 -10.80
CA SER A 102 5.93 -3.28 -10.63
C SER A 102 5.55 -3.11 -9.17
N ILE A 103 4.74 -2.08 -8.89
CA ILE A 103 4.24 -1.75 -7.57
C ILE A 103 2.72 -1.78 -7.60
N ARG A 104 2.12 -2.46 -6.63
CA ARG A 104 0.66 -2.58 -6.48
C ARG A 104 0.26 -2.25 -5.06
N HIS A 105 -0.61 -1.26 -4.90
CA HIS A 105 -1.26 -0.98 -3.62
C HIS A 105 -2.28 -2.07 -3.26
N LEU A 106 -2.34 -2.42 -1.98
CA LEU A 106 -3.28 -3.39 -1.43
C LEU A 106 -4.31 -2.69 -0.55
N PRO A 107 -5.61 -2.89 -0.81
CA PRO A 107 -6.66 -2.36 0.04
C PRO A 107 -6.77 -3.19 1.33
N ASP A 108 -5.76 -3.07 2.21
CA ASP A 108 -5.70 -3.69 3.54
C ASP A 108 -6.02 -2.67 4.64
N THR A 109 -6.10 -3.13 5.89
CA THR A 109 -6.34 -2.26 7.07
C THR A 109 -5.17 -1.33 7.38
N VAL A 110 -4.01 -1.59 6.80
CA VAL A 110 -2.79 -0.77 6.86
C VAL A 110 -2.30 -0.50 5.44
N ASP A 111 -1.67 0.66 5.22
CA ASP A 111 -1.08 1.01 3.93
C ASP A 111 -0.06 -0.06 3.52
N SER A 112 -0.40 -0.83 2.48
CA SER A 112 0.37 -2.00 2.09
C SER A 112 0.61 -2.07 0.60
N TYR A 113 1.77 -2.59 0.20
CA TYR A 113 2.19 -2.61 -1.20
C TYR A 113 2.86 -3.94 -1.54
N TYR A 114 2.56 -4.48 -2.72
CA TYR A 114 3.37 -5.52 -3.36
C TYR A 114 4.32 -4.88 -4.36
N LEU A 115 5.61 -5.14 -4.16
CA LEU A 115 6.70 -4.72 -5.03
C LEU A 115 7.24 -5.98 -5.72
N TYR A 116 6.77 -6.25 -6.93
CA TYR A 116 7.17 -7.42 -7.71
C TYR A 116 8.57 -7.23 -8.26
N ILE A 117 9.39 -8.28 -8.18
CA ILE A 117 10.79 -8.30 -8.63
C ILE A 117 11.01 -9.40 -9.68
N SER A 118 12.17 -9.42 -10.32
CA SER A 118 12.52 -10.56 -11.18
C SER A 118 12.70 -11.82 -10.32
N THR A 119 12.35 -12.97 -10.87
CA THR A 119 12.71 -14.25 -10.25
C THR A 119 14.22 -14.47 -10.23
N ASP A 120 14.97 -13.77 -11.10
CA ASP A 120 16.44 -13.83 -11.16
C ASP A 120 17.11 -13.13 -9.96
N ASP A 121 16.39 -12.20 -9.30
CA ASP A 121 16.86 -11.49 -8.12
C ASP A 121 16.64 -12.30 -6.82
N VAL A 122 15.98 -13.46 -6.92
CA VAL A 122 15.73 -14.35 -5.77
C VAL A 122 17.03 -15.07 -5.40
N PRO A 123 17.39 -15.14 -4.09
CA PRO A 123 18.60 -15.84 -3.68
C PRO A 123 18.59 -17.33 -4.13
N PRO A 124 19.64 -17.81 -4.82
CA PRO A 124 19.64 -19.14 -5.46
C PRO A 124 19.36 -20.31 -4.53
N GLN A 125 19.71 -20.19 -3.24
CA GLN A 125 19.49 -21.25 -2.25
C GLN A 125 18.02 -21.62 -2.05
N TYR A 126 17.09 -20.67 -2.31
CA TYR A 126 15.66 -20.93 -2.25
C TYR A 126 15.18 -21.63 -3.51
N LEU A 127 15.71 -21.24 -4.67
CA LEU A 127 15.37 -21.81 -5.96
C LEU A 127 15.74 -23.29 -6.03
N SER A 128 16.97 -23.65 -5.63
CA SER A 128 17.47 -25.02 -5.71
C SER A 128 16.61 -26.02 -4.92
N LYS A 129 16.13 -25.63 -3.73
CA LYS A 129 15.27 -26.48 -2.91
C LYS A 129 13.88 -26.66 -3.50
N ILE A 130 13.27 -25.57 -3.96
CA ILE A 130 11.94 -25.61 -4.59
C ILE A 130 11.97 -26.52 -5.84
N THR A 131 13.01 -26.40 -6.67
CA THR A 131 13.18 -27.26 -7.85
C THR A 131 13.45 -28.72 -7.49
N ALA A 132 14.23 -29.00 -6.44
CA ALA A 132 14.48 -30.37 -5.99
C ALA A 132 13.20 -31.11 -5.54
N GLU A 133 12.21 -30.38 -5.02
CA GLU A 133 10.88 -30.90 -4.66
C GLU A 133 9.90 -30.96 -5.86
N GLY A 134 10.38 -30.74 -7.08
CA GLY A 134 9.56 -30.72 -8.29
C GLY A 134 8.69 -29.47 -8.44
N GLY A 135 9.00 -28.41 -7.71
CA GLY A 135 8.32 -27.13 -7.76
C GLY A 135 8.97 -26.11 -8.70
N GLN A 136 8.22 -25.07 -9.03
CA GLN A 136 8.70 -23.91 -9.79
C GLN A 136 8.33 -22.61 -9.08
N VAL A 137 9.20 -21.61 -9.17
CA VAL A 137 8.91 -20.23 -8.76
C VAL A 137 8.33 -19.50 -9.95
N ASN A 138 7.10 -19.02 -9.83
CA ASN A 138 6.36 -18.32 -10.89
C ASN A 138 6.26 -16.80 -10.65
N GLY A 139 6.73 -16.33 -9.50
CA GLY A 139 6.76 -14.92 -9.15
C GLY A 139 7.46 -14.69 -7.82
N ALA A 140 7.99 -13.49 -7.65
CA ALA A 140 8.61 -13.03 -6.42
C ALA A 140 8.21 -11.57 -6.19
N TYR A 141 7.90 -11.23 -4.94
CA TYR A 141 7.58 -9.86 -4.57
C TYR A 141 7.91 -9.59 -3.11
N TYR A 142 8.11 -8.33 -2.79
CA TYR A 142 8.15 -7.85 -1.42
C TYR A 142 6.77 -7.31 -1.02
N LYS A 143 6.24 -7.77 0.12
CA LYS A 143 5.09 -7.14 0.76
C LYS A 143 5.60 -6.11 1.76
N LEU A 144 5.25 -4.84 1.55
CA LEU A 144 5.49 -3.75 2.48
C LEU A 144 4.20 -3.48 3.26
N GLU A 145 4.29 -3.35 4.58
CA GLU A 145 3.18 -2.99 5.47
C GLU A 145 3.60 -1.83 6.38
N PHE A 146 3.07 -0.64 6.11
CA PHE A 146 3.36 0.55 6.90
C PHE A 146 2.46 0.59 8.13
N THR A 147 3.04 0.28 9.29
CA THR A 147 2.33 0.30 10.57
C THR A 147 2.25 1.70 11.18
N SER A 148 3.16 2.60 10.78
CA SER A 148 3.12 4.04 11.05
C SER A 148 4.01 4.76 10.03
N HIS A 149 4.06 6.10 10.07
CA HIS A 149 4.92 6.89 9.18
C HIS A 149 6.43 6.60 9.35
N ASN A 150 6.85 5.98 10.46
CA ASN A 150 8.26 5.68 10.75
C ASN A 150 8.51 4.19 11.00
N SER A 151 7.56 3.31 10.63
CA SER A 151 7.64 1.87 10.91
C SER A 151 7.08 1.06 9.75
N LEU A 152 7.94 0.26 9.14
CA LEU A 152 7.63 -0.58 7.99
C LEU A 152 7.96 -2.03 8.30
N LYS A 153 7.04 -2.95 8.02
CA LYS A 153 7.35 -4.38 7.95
C LYS A 153 7.51 -4.77 6.50
N ILE A 154 8.52 -5.58 6.21
CA ILE A 154 8.71 -6.14 4.88
C ILE A 154 8.84 -7.64 4.91
N TYR A 155 8.27 -8.30 3.91
CA TYR A 155 8.37 -9.73 3.69
C TYR A 155 8.72 -10.01 2.25
N MET A 156 9.73 -10.84 1.98
CA MET A 156 9.94 -11.40 0.64
C MET A 156 9.11 -12.67 0.50
N ILE A 157 8.27 -12.71 -0.54
CA ILE A 157 7.34 -13.80 -0.79
C ILE A 157 7.61 -14.37 -2.18
N LEU A 158 7.83 -15.68 -2.23
CA LEU A 158 7.89 -16.46 -3.46
C LEU A 158 6.53 -17.09 -3.73
N GLN A 159 6.06 -16.96 -4.97
CA GLN A 159 4.88 -17.66 -5.46
C GLN A 159 5.34 -18.94 -6.15
N CYS A 160 5.08 -20.05 -5.49
CA CYS A 160 5.55 -21.36 -5.89
C CYS A 160 4.40 -22.21 -6.42
N ARG A 161 4.74 -23.20 -7.25
CA ARG A 161 3.82 -24.24 -7.70
C ARG A 161 4.50 -25.59 -7.58
N ALA A 162 3.94 -26.48 -6.75
CA ALA A 162 4.32 -27.88 -6.68
C ALA A 162 3.20 -28.71 -7.33
N GLY A 163 3.45 -29.22 -8.54
CA GLY A 163 2.42 -29.87 -9.35
C GLY A 163 1.25 -28.92 -9.70
N LEU A 164 0.04 -29.24 -9.25
CA LEU A 164 -1.16 -28.42 -9.51
C LEU A 164 -1.46 -27.39 -8.40
N ASN A 165 -0.77 -27.46 -7.27
CA ASN A 165 -1.11 -26.66 -6.09
C ASN A 165 -0.19 -25.42 -6.02
N PRO A 166 -0.73 -24.20 -6.16
CA PRO A 166 0.02 -22.98 -5.90
C PRO A 166 0.11 -22.72 -4.38
N PHE A 167 1.26 -22.21 -3.92
CA PHE A 167 1.45 -21.78 -2.54
C PHE A 167 2.42 -20.60 -2.49
N ASN A 168 2.35 -19.81 -1.41
CA ASN A 168 3.28 -18.72 -1.16
C ASN A 168 4.26 -19.13 -0.06
N LEU A 169 5.54 -18.83 -0.26
CA LEU A 169 6.59 -19.07 0.71
C LEU A 169 7.20 -17.74 1.13
N VAL A 170 7.18 -17.45 2.43
CA VAL A 170 7.85 -16.26 3.00
C VAL A 170 9.30 -16.63 3.30
N ILE A 171 10.24 -16.03 2.58
CA ILE A 171 11.66 -16.40 2.68
C ILE A 171 12.53 -15.39 3.44
N GLN A 172 12.04 -14.17 3.60
CA GLN A 172 12.74 -13.10 4.31
C GLN A 172 11.72 -12.20 5.01
N LYS A 173 12.08 -11.68 6.19
CA LYS A 173 11.29 -10.68 6.91
C LYS A 173 12.17 -9.69 7.67
N ALA A 174 11.78 -8.43 7.71
CA ALA A 174 12.46 -7.39 8.48
C ALA A 174 11.49 -6.31 8.97
N ASP A 175 11.84 -5.67 10.09
CA ASP A 175 11.15 -4.49 10.63
C ASP A 175 12.07 -3.28 10.44
N LEU A 176 11.71 -2.37 9.55
CA LEU A 176 12.49 -1.20 9.17
C LEU A 176 11.99 0.07 9.85
N ARG A 177 12.93 0.96 10.14
CA ARG A 177 12.68 2.32 10.61
C ARG A 177 13.12 3.32 9.54
N SER A 178 12.40 4.43 9.44
CA SER A 178 12.88 5.57 8.65
C SER A 178 14.14 6.11 9.31
N ASN A 179 15.19 6.28 8.51
CA ASN A 179 16.38 7.02 8.90
C ASN A 179 16.18 8.53 8.70
#